data_AF-A0A959SGG1-F1
#
_entry.id   AF-A0A959SGG1-F1
#
_cell.length_a   1.000
_cell.length_b   1.000
_cell.length_c   1.000
_cell.angle_alpha   90.00
_cell.angle_beta   90.00
_cell.angle_gamma   90.00
#
_symmetry.space_group_name_H-M   'P 1'
#
loop_
_entity.id
_entity.type
_entity.pdbx_description
1 polymer ?
#
loop_
_entity_poly.entity_id
_entity_poly.type
_entity_poly.pdbx_seq_one_letter_code
_entity_poly.pdbx_strand_id
1 'polypeptide(L)'
;PLVADLWRSLGIGKAGVERFTAKWNGWTFAGDAWRCWEIRGSFHKTRHGGTNWQDFTFSQLLESVATLCNAFDLRPDSLRLMNLEVGGVNIVPPIPTAEVLESIVLHRTQARVPMRTGSGIEIIHKDYRFKIYDKSRQYGLPGQLLRFEIAVKKMRTLERYGLRTVADLLDPLIWHRLAAFLLAKFHELLIVELAPPPDGLRPAQADLWRNATVPDYWITMEKQRRGELRNELQKLYDRHVQHPLKTTLGASIALKLAELMDHPGQDLCTNGTTRTALDGSRTFAPRVEVNGEPAQVISGQVP
;
A
#
# COMPACT_ATOMS: atom_id res chain seq x y z
N PRO A 1 -19.41 -6.88 24.93
CA PRO A 1 -18.38 -6.34 24.01
C PRO A 1 -17.71 -7.47 23.21
N LEU A 2 -17.61 -7.37 21.88
CA LEU A 2 -17.12 -8.41 20.94
C LEU A 2 -15.70 -8.96 21.24
N VAL A 3 -14.97 -8.34 22.15
CA VAL A 3 -13.60 -8.73 22.58
C VAL A 3 -13.46 -8.96 24.08
N ALA A 4 -14.54 -8.92 24.88
CA ALA A 4 -14.44 -8.99 26.34
C ALA A 4 -13.71 -10.25 26.82
N ASP A 5 -13.98 -11.40 26.22
CA ASP A 5 -13.33 -12.68 26.56
C ASP A 5 -12.02 -12.92 25.81
N LEU A 6 -11.63 -11.98 24.93
CA LEU A 6 -10.42 -12.08 24.10
C LEU A 6 -9.22 -11.34 24.70
N TRP A 7 -9.42 -10.58 25.78
CA TRP A 7 -8.34 -9.88 26.47
C TRP A 7 -7.45 -10.84 27.25
N ARG A 8 -6.14 -10.70 27.06
CA ARG A 8 -5.11 -11.49 27.73
C ARG A 8 -4.11 -10.55 28.38
N SER A 9 -3.72 -10.86 29.62
CA SER A 9 -2.67 -10.11 30.31
C SER A 9 -1.31 -10.32 29.63
N LEU A 10 -0.55 -9.24 29.52
CA LEU A 10 0.84 -9.19 29.11
C LEU A 10 1.78 -8.94 30.30
N GLY A 11 1.23 -8.93 31.53
CA GLY A 11 1.94 -8.62 32.76
C GLY A 11 2.12 -7.12 33.01
N ILE A 12 2.88 -6.81 34.06
CA ILE A 12 3.11 -5.43 34.53
C ILE A 12 4.08 -4.71 33.58
N GLY A 13 3.62 -3.60 33.02
CA GLY A 13 4.44 -2.73 32.17
C GLY A 13 5.42 -1.87 32.97
N LYS A 14 6.29 -1.14 32.26
CA LYS A 14 7.30 -0.24 32.87
C LYS A 14 6.71 0.85 33.77
N ALA A 15 5.43 1.18 33.60
CA ALA A 15 4.72 2.17 34.41
C ALA A 15 4.04 1.57 35.66
N GLY A 16 4.27 0.29 35.97
CA GLY A 16 3.64 -0.40 37.10
C GLY A 16 2.19 -0.81 36.88
N VAL A 17 1.63 -0.57 35.69
CA VAL A 17 0.25 -0.92 35.32
C VAL A 17 0.24 -2.21 34.51
N GLU A 18 -0.68 -3.12 34.84
CA GLU A 18 -0.91 -4.34 34.05
C GLU A 18 -1.43 -4.00 32.65
N ARG A 19 -0.87 -4.65 31.64
CA ARG A 19 -1.20 -4.43 30.25
C ARG A 19 -1.99 -5.60 29.70
N PHE A 20 -2.97 -5.30 28.86
CA PHE A 20 -3.80 -6.30 28.20
C PHE A 20 -3.71 -6.15 26.68
N THR A 21 -3.92 -7.26 25.98
CA THR A 21 -4.10 -7.29 24.53
C THR A 21 -5.26 -8.19 24.13
N ALA A 22 -5.99 -7.80 23.10
CA ALA A 22 -7.01 -8.62 22.45
C ALA A 22 -6.78 -8.64 20.94
N LYS A 23 -7.24 -9.70 20.27
CA LYS A 23 -7.22 -9.79 18.81
C LYS A 23 -8.62 -10.06 18.29
N TRP A 24 -9.02 -9.35 17.26
CA TRP A 24 -10.30 -9.56 16.58
C TRP A 24 -10.15 -9.26 15.10
N ASN A 25 -10.51 -10.23 14.26
CA ASN A 25 -10.53 -10.09 12.80
C ASN A 25 -9.28 -9.41 12.20
N GLY A 26 -8.08 -9.83 12.64
CA GLY A 26 -6.80 -9.27 12.19
C GLY A 26 -6.39 -7.93 12.84
N TRP A 27 -7.26 -7.32 13.64
CA TRP A 27 -6.94 -6.17 14.50
C TRP A 27 -6.38 -6.65 15.84
N THR A 28 -5.44 -5.89 16.38
CA THR A 28 -4.86 -6.07 17.71
C THR A 28 -5.13 -4.82 18.53
N PHE A 29 -5.72 -5.01 19.70
CA PHE A 29 -6.02 -3.97 20.68
C PHE A 29 -5.02 -4.06 21.83
N ALA A 30 -4.63 -2.92 22.37
CA ALA A 30 -3.78 -2.83 23.54
C ALA A 30 -4.29 -1.77 24.52
N GLY A 31 -4.28 -2.13 25.80
CA GLY A 31 -4.88 -1.32 26.86
C GLY A 31 -4.47 -1.75 28.27
N ASP A 32 -5.11 -1.13 29.26
CA ASP A 32 -5.14 -1.55 30.67
C ASP A 32 -6.54 -2.09 31.00
N ALA A 33 -6.82 -2.33 32.28
CA ALA A 33 -8.12 -2.82 32.75
C ALA A 33 -9.30 -1.86 32.45
N TRP A 34 -9.02 -0.59 32.15
CA TRP A 34 -10.03 0.47 32.07
C TRP A 34 -10.11 1.12 30.68
N ARG A 35 -9.03 1.09 29.90
CA ARG A 35 -8.88 1.86 28.66
C ARG A 35 -8.09 1.09 27.61
N CYS A 36 -8.60 1.14 26.38
CA CYS A 36 -7.83 0.83 25.18
C CYS A 36 -7.17 2.11 24.66
N TRP A 37 -5.85 2.13 24.50
CA TRP A 37 -5.13 3.30 23.98
C TRP A 37 -4.53 3.06 22.59
N GLU A 38 -4.59 1.84 22.07
CA GLU A 38 -3.98 1.49 20.80
C GLU A 38 -4.74 0.39 20.07
N ILE A 39 -4.96 0.63 18.78
CA ILE A 39 -5.48 -0.33 17.81
C ILE A 39 -4.43 -0.44 16.69
N ARG A 40 -3.98 -1.67 16.40
CA ARG A 40 -3.03 -1.96 15.33
C ARG A 40 -3.61 -2.98 14.38
N GLY A 41 -3.37 -2.80 13.08
CA GLY A 41 -3.82 -3.74 12.08
C GLY A 41 -3.47 -3.28 10.67
N SER A 42 -4.08 -3.92 9.69
CA SER A 42 -3.94 -3.59 8.28
C SER A 42 -5.31 -3.70 7.62
N PHE A 43 -5.89 -2.55 7.24
CA PHE A 43 -7.17 -2.51 6.53
C PHE A 43 -7.19 -3.46 5.33
N HIS A 44 -6.10 -3.47 4.57
CA HIS A 44 -5.88 -4.36 3.44
C HIS A 44 -5.99 -5.84 3.85
N LYS A 45 -5.21 -6.29 4.84
CA LYS A 45 -5.25 -7.69 5.29
C LYS A 45 -6.60 -8.08 5.86
N THR A 46 -7.25 -7.20 6.60
CA THR A 46 -8.56 -7.50 7.18
C THR A 46 -9.63 -7.65 6.11
N ARG A 47 -9.53 -6.91 4.99
CA ARG A 47 -10.45 -7.04 3.86
C ARG A 47 -10.23 -8.31 3.03
N HIS A 48 -8.98 -8.76 2.90
CA HIS A 48 -8.58 -9.89 2.03
C HIS A 48 -8.15 -11.13 2.83
N GLY A 49 -8.78 -11.38 3.97
CA GLY A 49 -8.63 -12.64 4.71
C GLY A 49 -7.20 -12.94 5.19
N GLY A 50 -6.41 -11.91 5.51
CA GLY A 50 -5.03 -12.01 5.99
C GLY A 50 -3.97 -11.84 4.92
N THR A 51 -4.35 -11.82 3.64
CA THR A 51 -3.45 -11.55 2.51
C THR A 51 -3.44 -10.07 2.14
N ASN A 52 -2.40 -9.59 1.46
CA ASN A 52 -2.34 -8.21 1.01
C ASN A 52 -1.60 -8.05 -0.32
N TRP A 53 -1.71 -9.01 -1.22
CA TRP A 53 -1.08 -8.93 -2.54
C TRP A 53 -2.04 -8.31 -3.57
N GLN A 54 -3.35 -8.41 -3.35
CA GLN A 54 -4.42 -7.80 -4.13
C GLN A 54 -4.34 -6.29 -4.08
N ASP A 55 -5.19 -5.63 -4.86
CA ASP A 55 -5.42 -4.20 -4.72
C ASP A 55 -6.36 -3.89 -3.57
N PHE A 56 -6.17 -2.69 -3.01
CA PHE A 56 -6.96 -2.18 -1.90
C PHE A 56 -7.48 -0.79 -2.23
N THR A 57 -8.75 -0.73 -2.64
CA THR A 57 -9.37 0.48 -3.19
C THR A 57 -9.92 1.38 -2.09
N PHE A 58 -10.25 2.63 -2.46
CA PHE A 58 -10.91 3.57 -1.57
C PHE A 58 -12.22 3.01 -0.98
N SER A 59 -13.09 2.43 -1.80
CA SER A 59 -14.35 1.82 -1.32
C SER A 59 -14.12 0.70 -0.31
N GLN A 60 -13.09 -0.12 -0.52
CA GLN A 60 -12.72 -1.18 0.42
C GLN A 60 -12.17 -0.62 1.74
N LEU A 61 -11.50 0.53 1.71
CA LEU A 61 -11.15 1.25 2.94
C LEU A 61 -12.41 1.70 3.67
N LEU A 62 -13.38 2.32 2.99
CA LEU A 62 -14.64 2.77 3.61
C LEU A 62 -15.35 1.60 4.31
N GLU A 63 -15.49 0.45 3.63
CA GLU A 63 -16.06 -0.79 4.19
C GLU A 63 -15.29 -1.28 5.42
N SER A 64 -13.94 -1.27 5.35
CA SER A 64 -13.08 -1.78 6.43
C SER A 64 -13.14 -0.88 7.66
N VAL A 65 -13.18 0.44 7.47
CA VAL A 65 -13.34 1.40 8.56
C VAL A 65 -14.73 1.27 9.19
N ALA A 66 -15.78 1.17 8.37
CA ALA A 66 -17.15 0.99 8.87
C ALA A 66 -17.28 -0.31 9.68
N THR A 67 -16.71 -1.41 9.19
CA THR A 67 -16.70 -2.71 9.88
C THR A 67 -16.03 -2.60 11.25
N LEU A 68 -14.84 -1.97 11.32
CA LEU A 68 -14.14 -1.79 12.59
C LEU A 68 -14.91 -0.86 13.54
N CYS A 69 -15.40 0.27 13.04
CA CYS A 69 -16.05 1.27 13.88
C CYS A 69 -17.39 0.80 14.42
N ASN A 70 -18.23 0.17 13.58
CA ASN A 70 -19.53 -0.35 14.02
C ASN A 70 -19.39 -1.50 15.02
N ALA A 71 -18.37 -2.35 14.87
CA ALA A 71 -18.16 -3.48 15.78
C ALA A 71 -17.81 -3.06 17.22
N PHE A 72 -17.22 -1.88 17.40
CA PHE A 72 -16.73 -1.40 18.70
C PHE A 72 -17.29 -0.04 19.09
N ASP A 73 -18.31 0.44 18.37
CA ASP A 73 -18.93 1.76 18.57
C ASP A 73 -17.88 2.89 18.61
N LEU A 74 -16.92 2.84 17.68
CA LEU A 74 -15.84 3.82 17.59
C LEU A 74 -16.23 4.97 16.66
N ARG A 75 -15.78 6.16 17.02
CA ARG A 75 -15.89 7.35 16.19
C ARG A 75 -14.61 7.57 15.37
N PRO A 76 -14.64 7.52 14.02
CA PRO A 76 -13.44 7.70 13.19
C PRO A 76 -12.65 8.99 13.45
N ASP A 77 -13.34 10.08 13.81
CA ASP A 77 -12.74 11.38 14.12
C ASP A 77 -11.99 11.39 15.47
N SER A 78 -12.32 10.45 16.36
CA SER A 78 -11.63 10.26 17.63
C SER A 78 -10.38 9.38 17.52
N LEU A 79 -10.26 8.61 16.43
CA LEU A 79 -9.17 7.67 16.19
C LEU A 79 -7.98 8.38 15.52
N ARG A 80 -7.00 8.80 16.32
CA ARG A 80 -5.75 9.39 15.82
C ARG A 80 -4.85 8.34 15.18
N LEU A 81 -4.32 8.67 14.01
CA LEU A 81 -3.31 7.86 13.36
C LEU A 81 -1.96 8.06 14.07
N MET A 82 -1.27 6.96 14.37
CA MET A 82 0.06 7.00 15.00
C MET A 82 1.18 6.75 13.99
N ASN A 83 0.90 5.93 13.00
CA ASN A 83 1.73 5.64 11.84
C ASN A 83 0.81 5.18 10.71
N LEU A 84 1.32 5.22 9.47
CA LEU A 84 0.59 4.74 8.32
C LEU A 84 1.58 4.26 7.26
N GLU A 85 1.37 3.04 6.76
CA GLU A 85 1.99 2.61 5.51
C GLU A 85 1.08 3.07 4.38
N VAL A 86 1.50 4.13 3.69
CA VAL A 86 0.79 4.67 2.53
C VAL A 86 1.36 4.03 1.28
N GLY A 87 0.48 3.72 0.34
CA GLY A 87 0.85 2.96 -0.84
C GLY A 87 0.83 1.46 -0.56
N GLY A 88 0.12 0.77 -1.44
CA GLY A 88 0.20 -0.66 -1.68
C GLY A 88 0.18 -0.86 -3.19
N VAL A 89 0.89 0.03 -3.91
CA VAL A 89 0.76 0.18 -5.35
C VAL A 89 1.45 -1.00 -6.02
N ASN A 90 0.63 -1.92 -6.51
CA ASN A 90 1.06 -3.09 -7.26
C ASN A 90 1.12 -2.76 -8.74
N ILE A 91 2.27 -2.91 -9.36
CA ILE A 91 2.41 -2.80 -10.81
C ILE A 91 3.16 -4.00 -11.36
N VAL A 92 2.83 -4.37 -12.60
CA VAL A 92 3.68 -5.25 -13.40
C VAL A 92 4.77 -4.38 -14.02
N PRO A 93 6.04 -4.54 -13.63
CA PRO A 93 7.12 -3.73 -14.18
C PRO A 93 7.41 -4.11 -15.66
N PRO A 94 7.98 -3.19 -16.46
CA PRO A 94 8.32 -3.46 -17.86
C PRO A 94 9.52 -4.41 -18.04
N ILE A 95 10.28 -4.63 -16.97
CA ILE A 95 11.42 -5.55 -16.89
C ILE A 95 11.30 -6.38 -15.60
N PRO A 96 12.05 -7.47 -15.43
CA PRO A 96 12.00 -8.27 -14.20
C PRO A 96 12.17 -7.43 -12.93
N THR A 97 11.40 -7.76 -11.88
CA THR A 97 11.37 -6.98 -10.64
C THR A 97 12.76 -6.85 -10.01
N ALA A 98 13.59 -7.90 -10.08
CA ALA A 98 14.96 -7.88 -9.57
C ALA A 98 15.82 -6.78 -10.24
N GLU A 99 15.71 -6.61 -11.56
CA GLU A 99 16.42 -5.57 -12.31
C GLU A 99 15.90 -4.17 -11.98
N VAL A 100 14.58 -4.03 -11.77
CA VAL A 100 14.03 -2.77 -11.25
C VAL A 100 14.62 -2.42 -9.90
N LEU A 101 14.71 -3.38 -8.98
CA LEU A 101 15.30 -3.14 -7.65
C LEU A 101 16.77 -2.75 -7.74
N GLU A 102 17.52 -3.34 -8.67
CA GLU A 102 18.92 -3.02 -8.94
C GLU A 102 19.10 -1.62 -9.55
N SER A 103 18.13 -1.14 -10.33
CA SER A 103 18.15 0.20 -10.92
C SER A 103 17.93 1.35 -9.92
N ILE A 104 17.35 1.09 -8.73
CA ILE A 104 16.99 2.13 -7.75
C ILE A 104 18.17 2.44 -6.81
N VAL A 105 19.01 3.39 -7.17
CA VAL A 105 20.30 3.64 -6.50
C VAL A 105 20.12 4.27 -5.10
N LEU A 106 19.33 5.35 -5.01
CA LEU A 106 19.18 6.12 -3.77
C LEU A 106 17.96 7.05 -3.79
N HIS A 107 17.62 7.58 -2.62
CA HIS A 107 16.73 8.72 -2.47
C HIS A 107 17.47 9.85 -1.75
N ARG A 108 17.64 10.99 -2.42
CA ARG A 108 18.41 12.16 -1.94
C ARG A 108 19.87 11.82 -1.62
N THR A 109 20.16 11.43 -0.39
CA THR A 109 21.49 11.04 0.11
C THR A 109 21.44 9.73 0.90
N GLN A 110 20.31 9.02 0.86
CA GLN A 110 20.14 7.73 1.53
C GLN A 110 20.17 6.63 0.47
N ALA A 111 21.17 5.75 0.58
CA ALA A 111 21.27 4.56 -0.25
C ALA A 111 20.17 3.55 0.11
N ARG A 112 19.88 2.66 -0.84
CA ARG A 112 19.06 1.48 -0.58
C ARG A 112 19.79 0.49 0.33
N VAL A 113 19.04 -0.19 1.18
CA VAL A 113 19.47 -1.38 1.93
C VAL A 113 18.54 -2.54 1.61
N PRO A 114 19.01 -3.80 1.68
CA PRO A 114 18.11 -4.95 1.54
C PRO A 114 17.01 -4.92 2.60
N MET A 115 15.80 -5.33 2.22
CA MET A 115 14.75 -5.57 3.21
C MET A 115 15.16 -6.67 4.19
N ARG A 116 14.81 -6.51 5.46
CA ARG A 116 15.05 -7.52 6.50
C ARG A 116 14.34 -8.85 6.20
N THR A 117 13.20 -8.79 5.51
CA THR A 117 12.37 -9.94 5.16
C THR A 117 11.79 -9.78 3.77
N GLY A 118 11.81 -10.84 2.96
CA GLY A 118 11.35 -10.82 1.57
C GLY A 118 12.43 -10.37 0.59
N SER A 119 12.05 -10.24 -0.69
CA SER A 119 12.95 -9.88 -1.77
C SER A 119 12.69 -8.44 -2.21
N GLY A 120 13.48 -7.50 -1.70
CA GLY A 120 13.26 -6.09 -1.92
C GLY A 120 14.29 -5.19 -1.25
N ILE A 121 14.04 -3.89 -1.36
CA ILE A 121 14.89 -2.84 -0.83
C ILE A 121 14.09 -1.89 0.08
N GLU A 122 14.78 -1.30 1.05
CA GLU A 122 14.30 -0.16 1.80
C GLU A 122 15.23 1.04 1.62
N ILE A 123 14.66 2.25 1.64
CA ILE A 123 15.44 3.48 1.79
C ILE A 123 14.91 4.22 3.01
N ILE A 124 15.74 4.32 4.05
CA ILE A 124 15.31 4.70 5.39
C ILE A 124 15.61 6.18 5.65
N HIS A 125 14.57 6.93 5.98
CA HIS A 125 14.68 8.29 6.53
C HIS A 125 14.22 8.32 7.99
N LYS A 126 14.44 9.47 8.65
CA LYS A 126 14.05 9.70 10.05
C LYS A 126 12.54 9.52 10.28
N ASP A 127 11.73 9.98 9.32
CA ASP A 127 10.28 10.12 9.51
C ASP A 127 9.45 9.14 8.67
N TYR A 128 10.07 8.52 7.66
CA TYR A 128 9.44 7.54 6.77
C TYR A 128 10.51 6.61 6.17
N ARG A 129 10.09 5.51 5.56
CA ARG A 129 10.95 4.64 4.74
C ARG A 129 10.22 4.25 3.46
N PHE A 130 10.96 4.17 2.36
CA PHE A 130 10.48 3.48 1.16
C PHE A 130 10.58 1.97 1.39
N LYS A 131 9.60 1.21 0.89
CA LYS A 131 9.65 -0.24 0.76
C LYS A 131 9.31 -0.55 -0.69
N ILE A 132 10.25 -1.14 -1.41
CA ILE A 132 10.11 -1.45 -2.83
C ILE A 132 10.54 -2.89 -3.02
N TYR A 133 9.64 -3.76 -3.46
CA TYR A 133 9.90 -5.20 -3.38
C TYR A 133 9.06 -6.05 -4.32
N ASP A 134 9.53 -7.26 -4.52
CA ASP A 134 8.89 -8.30 -5.29
C ASP A 134 7.76 -8.96 -4.48
N LYS A 135 6.54 -8.54 -4.77
CA LYS A 135 5.33 -9.02 -4.13
C LYS A 135 4.90 -10.38 -4.65
N SER A 136 5.19 -10.69 -5.93
CA SER A 136 4.87 -12.01 -6.48
C SER A 136 5.74 -13.07 -5.81
N ARG A 137 7.05 -12.82 -5.68
CA ARG A 137 7.96 -13.71 -4.93
C ARG A 137 7.61 -13.83 -3.45
N GLN A 138 7.13 -12.76 -2.80
CA GLN A 138 6.70 -12.82 -1.40
C GLN A 138 5.53 -13.80 -1.16
N TYR A 139 4.63 -13.94 -2.14
CA TYR A 139 3.42 -14.76 -2.04
C TYR A 139 3.43 -16.01 -2.94
N GLY A 140 4.52 -16.26 -3.67
CA GLY A 140 4.61 -17.38 -4.62
C GLY A 140 3.66 -17.24 -5.83
N LEU A 141 3.37 -16.01 -6.24
CA LEU A 141 2.48 -15.74 -7.39
C LEU A 141 3.25 -15.90 -8.71
N PRO A 142 2.59 -16.35 -9.79
CA PRO A 142 3.19 -16.33 -11.12
C PRO A 142 3.45 -14.90 -11.61
N GLY A 143 4.47 -14.72 -12.44
CA GLY A 143 4.79 -13.43 -13.07
C GLY A 143 5.53 -12.44 -12.15
N GLN A 144 5.51 -11.17 -12.56
CA GLN A 144 6.21 -10.07 -11.88
C GLN A 144 5.21 -9.13 -11.21
N LEU A 145 5.39 -8.84 -9.93
CA LEU A 145 4.56 -7.88 -9.21
C LEU A 145 5.44 -7.02 -8.32
N LEU A 146 5.77 -5.83 -8.79
CA LEU A 146 6.52 -4.84 -8.03
C LEU A 146 5.55 -4.08 -7.13
N ARG A 147 5.85 -4.01 -5.83
CA ARG A 147 5.14 -3.13 -4.92
C ARG A 147 5.98 -1.94 -4.51
N PHE A 148 5.36 -0.76 -4.54
CA PHE A 148 5.88 0.49 -3.99
C PHE A 148 5.04 0.96 -2.80
N GLU A 149 5.67 1.13 -1.63
CA GLU A 149 5.05 1.64 -0.40
C GLU A 149 5.96 2.69 0.28
N ILE A 150 5.36 3.61 1.03
CA ILE A 150 6.04 4.52 1.95
C ILE A 150 5.46 4.32 3.35
N ALA A 151 6.26 3.72 4.24
CA ALA A 151 5.90 3.57 5.64
C ALA A 151 6.26 4.82 6.43
N VAL A 152 5.25 5.62 6.80
CA VAL A 152 5.40 6.84 7.59
C VAL A 152 5.39 6.50 9.08
N LYS A 153 6.52 6.79 9.74
CA LYS A 153 6.72 6.57 11.18
C LYS A 153 6.28 7.77 12.02
N LYS A 154 6.36 8.98 11.47
CA LYS A 154 5.96 10.22 12.16
C LYS A 154 4.90 10.97 11.36
N MET A 155 3.72 11.11 11.97
CA MET A 155 2.54 11.64 11.31
C MET A 155 2.67 13.07 10.83
N ARG A 156 3.56 13.90 11.39
CA ARG A 156 3.91 15.23 10.84
C ARG A 156 4.17 15.25 9.32
N THR A 157 4.64 14.12 8.77
CA THR A 157 4.85 13.96 7.33
C THR A 157 3.55 14.01 6.54
N LEU A 158 2.48 13.38 7.07
CA LEU A 158 1.17 13.28 6.44
C LEU A 158 0.17 14.34 6.95
N GLU A 159 0.36 14.87 8.15
CA GLU A 159 -0.45 15.96 8.71
C GLU A 159 -0.45 17.21 7.83
N ARG A 160 0.66 17.48 7.14
CA ARG A 160 0.76 18.58 6.17
C ARG A 160 -0.14 18.41 4.94
N TYR A 161 -0.64 17.19 4.70
CA TYR A 161 -1.62 16.88 3.67
C TYR A 161 -3.05 16.85 4.22
N GLY A 162 -3.25 17.13 5.52
CA GLY A 162 -4.55 17.12 6.18
C GLY A 162 -4.89 15.82 6.91
N LEU A 163 -3.94 14.87 6.99
CA LEU A 163 -4.22 13.53 7.53
C LEU A 163 -3.78 13.39 9.00
N ARG A 164 -4.74 13.28 9.93
CA ARG A 164 -4.50 13.15 11.38
C ARG A 164 -5.27 11.99 12.00
N THR A 165 -6.47 11.72 11.52
CA THR A 165 -7.45 10.79 12.09
C THR A 165 -7.90 9.78 11.05
N VAL A 166 -8.61 8.73 11.49
CA VAL A 166 -9.23 7.77 10.58
C VAL A 166 -10.34 8.43 9.76
N ALA A 167 -11.07 9.41 10.32
CA ALA A 167 -12.07 10.17 9.56
C ALA A 167 -11.50 10.85 8.31
N ASP A 168 -10.29 11.42 8.42
CA ASP A 168 -9.64 12.08 7.28
C ASP A 168 -9.36 11.08 6.13
N LEU A 169 -9.15 9.79 6.42
CA LEU A 169 -8.96 8.77 5.37
C LEU A 169 -10.23 8.48 4.57
N LEU A 170 -11.40 8.89 5.07
CA LEU A 170 -12.69 8.73 4.41
C LEU A 170 -12.99 9.85 3.41
N ASP A 171 -12.15 10.89 3.34
CA ASP A 171 -12.25 11.96 2.37
C ASP A 171 -11.49 11.58 1.08
N PRO A 172 -12.15 11.51 -0.09
CA PRO A 172 -11.49 11.23 -1.36
C PRO A 172 -10.41 12.28 -1.72
N LEU A 173 -10.54 13.53 -1.26
CA LEU A 173 -9.52 14.55 -1.48
C LEU A 173 -8.18 14.19 -0.78
N ILE A 174 -8.24 13.55 0.38
CA ILE A 174 -7.04 13.05 1.07
C ILE A 174 -6.37 11.96 0.23
N TRP A 175 -7.12 11.10 -0.44
CA TRP A 175 -6.56 10.08 -1.33
C TRP A 175 -5.84 10.69 -2.53
N HIS A 176 -6.41 11.70 -3.18
CA HIS A 176 -5.72 12.44 -4.25
C HIS A 176 -4.41 13.08 -3.75
N ARG A 177 -4.41 13.66 -2.54
CA ARG A 177 -3.20 14.23 -1.93
C ARG A 177 -2.15 13.16 -1.59
N LEU A 178 -2.58 11.99 -1.11
CA LEU A 178 -1.69 10.86 -0.84
C LEU A 178 -1.10 10.27 -2.13
N ALA A 179 -1.89 10.16 -3.20
CA ALA A 179 -1.44 9.75 -4.52
C ALA A 179 -0.37 10.72 -5.06
N ALA A 180 -0.64 12.03 -4.99
CA ALA A 180 0.33 13.06 -5.36
C ALA A 180 1.61 13.00 -4.50
N PHE A 181 1.48 12.77 -3.19
CA PHE A 181 2.62 12.57 -2.29
C PHE A 181 3.46 11.35 -2.69
N LEU A 182 2.83 10.20 -2.94
CA LEU A 182 3.51 8.96 -3.35
C LEU A 182 4.24 9.15 -4.68
N LEU A 183 3.58 9.74 -5.68
CA LEU A 183 4.17 9.97 -7.00
C LEU A 183 5.32 10.97 -6.94
N ALA A 184 5.17 12.07 -6.19
CA ALA A 184 6.27 13.03 -5.97
C ALA A 184 7.48 12.35 -5.32
N LYS A 185 7.26 11.50 -4.30
CA LYS A 185 8.32 10.75 -3.63
C LYS A 185 8.98 9.72 -4.54
N PHE A 186 8.21 9.07 -5.42
CA PHE A 186 8.76 8.19 -6.46
C PHE A 186 9.66 8.97 -7.42
N HIS A 187 9.24 10.15 -7.89
CA HIS A 187 10.06 10.98 -8.78
C HIS A 187 11.34 11.53 -8.12
N GLU A 188 11.41 11.62 -6.79
CA GLU A 188 12.65 11.96 -6.08
C GLU A 188 13.72 10.85 -6.15
N LEU A 189 13.34 9.58 -6.41
CA LEU A 189 14.26 8.44 -6.51
C LEU A 189 15.26 8.61 -7.65
N LEU A 190 16.50 8.18 -7.44
CA LEU A 190 17.47 7.99 -8.50
C LEU A 190 17.30 6.56 -9.03
N ILE A 191 16.74 6.47 -10.23
CA ILE A 191 16.57 5.24 -10.98
C ILE A 191 17.44 5.40 -12.23
N VAL A 192 18.29 4.43 -12.49
CA VAL A 192 19.29 4.46 -13.56
C VAL A 192 19.03 3.37 -14.57
N GLU A 193 19.47 3.60 -15.80
CA GLU A 193 19.50 2.54 -16.81
C GLU A 193 20.73 1.65 -16.56
N LEU A 194 20.52 0.34 -16.53
CA LEU A 194 21.59 -0.65 -16.33
C LEU A 194 22.34 -1.00 -17.63
N ALA A 195 21.80 -0.58 -18.78
CA ALA A 195 22.44 -0.76 -20.07
C ALA A 195 23.76 0.03 -20.17
N PRO A 196 24.74 -0.42 -20.98
CA PRO A 196 25.96 0.33 -21.21
C PRO A 196 25.68 1.69 -21.87
N PRO A 197 26.59 2.67 -21.73
CA PRO A 197 26.44 3.96 -22.37
C PRO A 197 26.40 3.79 -23.91
N PRO A 198 25.50 4.51 -24.61
CA PRO A 198 25.47 4.56 -26.06
C PRO A 198 26.79 5.01 -26.69
N ASP A 199 27.03 4.56 -27.92
CA ASP A 199 28.16 5.03 -28.72
C ASP A 199 28.04 6.54 -29.03
N GLY A 200 29.18 7.20 -29.21
CA GLY A 200 29.23 8.62 -29.56
C GLY A 200 28.99 9.59 -28.40
N LEU A 201 28.79 9.10 -27.17
CA LEU A 201 28.81 9.97 -25.98
C LEU A 201 30.20 10.56 -25.75
N ARG A 202 30.24 11.82 -25.31
CA ARG A 202 31.49 12.44 -24.85
C ARG A 202 32.05 11.66 -23.65
N PRO A 203 33.37 11.60 -23.44
CA PRO A 203 33.98 10.84 -22.33
C PRO A 203 33.33 11.12 -20.97
N ALA A 204 33.12 12.39 -20.61
CA ALA A 204 32.47 12.77 -19.35
C ALA A 204 31.01 12.28 -19.21
N GLN A 205 30.27 12.17 -20.32
CA GLN A 205 28.90 11.67 -20.32
C GLN A 205 28.86 10.14 -20.14
N ALA A 206 29.80 9.45 -20.80
CA ALA A 206 29.95 8.01 -20.64
C ALA A 206 30.40 7.66 -19.20
N ASP A 207 31.27 8.48 -18.59
CA ASP A 207 31.67 8.32 -17.20
C ASP A 207 30.53 8.60 -16.22
N LEU A 208 29.74 9.66 -16.45
CA LEU A 208 28.53 9.91 -15.66
C LEU A 208 27.57 8.72 -15.73
N TRP A 209 27.31 8.19 -16.93
CA TRP A 209 26.43 7.04 -17.13
C TRP A 209 26.90 5.81 -16.36
N ARG A 210 28.18 5.45 -16.48
CA ARG A 210 28.75 4.29 -15.80
C ARG A 210 28.74 4.45 -14.28
N ASN A 211 29.11 5.62 -13.78
CA ASN A 211 29.17 5.87 -12.33
C ASN A 211 27.78 6.11 -11.71
N ALA A 212 26.74 6.33 -12.52
CA ALA A 212 25.40 6.59 -12.02
C ALA A 212 24.84 5.44 -11.16
N THR A 213 25.26 4.20 -11.41
CA THR A 213 24.85 3.01 -10.65
C THR A 213 25.45 2.93 -9.25
N VAL A 214 26.53 3.67 -8.98
CA VAL A 214 27.31 3.59 -7.74
C VAL A 214 26.77 4.58 -6.70
N PRO A 215 26.21 4.15 -5.55
CA PRO A 215 25.65 5.08 -4.56
C PRO A 215 26.67 6.09 -4.02
N ASP A 216 27.90 5.64 -3.74
CA ASP A 216 28.95 6.49 -3.16
C ASP A 216 29.39 7.63 -4.08
N TYR A 217 29.29 7.43 -5.41
CA TYR A 217 29.50 8.48 -6.40
C TYR A 217 28.60 9.69 -6.13
N TRP A 218 27.35 9.46 -5.74
CA TRP A 218 26.37 10.53 -5.50
C TRP A 218 26.37 11.07 -4.07
N ILE A 219 26.63 10.21 -3.08
CA ILE A 219 26.52 10.57 -1.66
C ILE A 219 27.65 11.53 -1.26
N THR A 220 28.84 11.31 -1.80
CA THR A 220 30.03 12.15 -1.54
C THR A 220 29.98 13.51 -2.24
N MET A 221 29.08 13.67 -3.23
CA MET A 221 28.92 14.93 -3.96
C MET A 221 28.20 16.00 -3.17
N GLU A 222 28.60 17.25 -3.43
CA GLU A 222 27.85 18.42 -3.03
C GLU A 222 26.45 18.44 -3.65
N LYS A 223 25.51 19.06 -2.92
CA LYS A 223 24.09 19.08 -3.30
C LYS A 223 23.85 19.70 -4.68
N GLN A 224 24.51 20.83 -4.97
CA GLN A 224 24.35 21.53 -6.24
C GLN A 224 24.87 20.67 -7.39
N ARG A 225 26.11 20.18 -7.27
CA ARG A 225 26.74 19.31 -8.29
C ARG A 225 25.93 18.04 -8.56
N ARG A 226 25.43 17.39 -7.50
CA ARG A 226 24.53 16.23 -7.63
C ARG A 226 23.26 16.59 -8.40
N GLY A 227 22.67 17.75 -8.14
CA GLY A 227 21.50 18.22 -8.88
C GLY A 227 21.78 18.40 -10.38
N GLU A 228 22.89 19.07 -10.70
CA GLU A 228 23.34 19.28 -12.08
C GLU A 228 23.57 17.96 -12.83
N LEU A 229 24.30 17.02 -12.21
CA LEU A 229 24.59 15.72 -12.83
C LEU A 229 23.36 14.83 -12.96
N ARG A 230 22.41 14.87 -12.00
CA ARG A 230 21.13 14.16 -12.17
C ARG A 230 20.32 14.73 -13.34
N ASN A 231 20.34 16.04 -13.54
CA ASN A 231 19.68 16.68 -14.68
C ASN A 231 20.39 16.34 -16.00
N GLU A 232 21.73 16.30 -16.03
CA GLU A 232 22.47 15.87 -17.21
C GLU A 232 22.20 14.40 -17.54
N LEU A 233 22.17 13.52 -16.53
CA LEU A 233 21.86 12.10 -16.71
C LEU A 233 20.43 11.91 -17.27
N GLN A 234 19.45 12.64 -16.75
CA GLN A 234 18.08 12.60 -17.28
C GLN A 234 18.05 13.00 -18.76
N LYS A 235 18.75 14.08 -19.14
CA LYS A 235 18.88 14.50 -20.56
C LYS A 235 19.60 13.47 -21.45
N LEU A 236 20.46 12.63 -20.87
CA LEU A 236 21.08 11.52 -21.60
C LEU A 236 20.04 10.43 -21.85
N TYR A 237 19.28 10.04 -20.81
CA TYR A 237 18.22 9.06 -20.96
C TYR A 237 17.14 9.50 -21.94
N ASP A 238 16.66 10.74 -21.85
CA ASP A 238 15.63 11.26 -22.75
C ASP A 238 16.05 11.28 -24.22
N ARG A 239 17.36 11.36 -24.51
CA ARG A 239 17.90 11.39 -25.88
C ARG A 239 18.21 10.01 -26.45
N HIS A 240 18.64 9.08 -25.60
CA HIS A 240 19.23 7.82 -26.05
C HIS A 240 18.43 6.57 -25.64
N VAL A 241 17.44 6.72 -24.77
CA VAL A 241 16.63 5.61 -24.24
C VAL A 241 15.20 5.83 -24.68
N GLN A 242 14.68 4.93 -25.51
CA GLN A 242 13.33 5.06 -26.09
C GLN A 242 12.25 5.06 -25.01
N HIS A 243 12.39 4.22 -23.98
CA HIS A 243 11.44 4.07 -22.88
C HIS A 243 12.16 4.07 -21.52
N PRO A 244 12.58 5.25 -21.00
CA PRO A 244 13.33 5.32 -19.75
C PRO A 244 12.57 4.66 -18.59
N LEU A 245 13.25 3.80 -17.84
CA LEU A 245 12.65 2.94 -16.82
C LEU A 245 11.89 3.75 -15.77
N LYS A 246 12.49 4.85 -15.30
CA LYS A 246 11.87 5.75 -14.32
C LYS A 246 10.56 6.34 -14.83
N THR A 247 10.52 6.74 -16.10
CA THR A 247 9.34 7.35 -16.73
C THR A 247 8.24 6.31 -16.88
N THR A 248 8.59 5.12 -17.39
CA THR A 248 7.64 4.00 -17.56
C THR A 248 7.04 3.56 -16.22
N LEU A 249 7.86 3.34 -15.19
CA LEU A 249 7.39 2.99 -13.85
C LEU A 249 6.52 4.09 -13.23
N GLY A 250 6.92 5.36 -13.40
CA GLY A 250 6.15 6.51 -12.92
C GLY A 250 4.75 6.58 -13.54
N ALA A 251 4.64 6.32 -14.85
CA ALA A 251 3.37 6.24 -15.55
C ALA A 251 2.51 5.08 -15.03
N SER A 252 3.08 3.88 -14.87
CA SER A 252 2.36 2.72 -14.32
C SER A 252 1.87 2.96 -12.89
N ILE A 253 2.69 3.61 -12.04
CA ILE A 253 2.29 3.99 -10.67
C ILE A 253 1.15 5.00 -10.70
N ALA A 254 1.22 6.02 -11.56
CA ALA A 254 0.18 7.04 -11.68
C ALA A 254 -1.16 6.43 -12.14
N LEU A 255 -1.12 5.56 -13.16
CA LEU A 255 -2.29 4.81 -13.62
C LEU A 255 -2.88 3.94 -12.52
N LYS A 256 -2.02 3.21 -11.80
CA LYS A 256 -2.48 2.35 -10.70
C LYS A 256 -3.10 3.15 -9.55
N LEU A 257 -2.52 4.31 -9.21
CA LEU A 257 -3.09 5.18 -8.19
C LEU A 257 -4.46 5.72 -8.60
N ALA A 258 -4.68 6.05 -9.88
CA ALA A 258 -5.99 6.43 -10.38
C ALA A 258 -7.00 5.29 -10.28
N GLU A 259 -6.62 4.07 -10.67
CA GLU A 259 -7.45 2.86 -10.57
C GLU A 259 -7.92 2.61 -9.13
N LEU A 260 -7.02 2.78 -8.15
CA LEU A 260 -7.33 2.57 -6.73
C LEU A 260 -8.33 3.61 -6.16
N MET A 261 -8.51 4.74 -6.84
CA MET A 261 -9.42 5.81 -6.44
C MET A 261 -10.83 5.67 -7.03
N ASP A 262 -11.01 5.06 -8.21
CA ASP A 262 -12.17 5.41 -9.05
C ASP A 262 -13.18 4.32 -9.47
N HIS A 263 -13.08 3.02 -9.14
CA HIS A 263 -14.21 2.10 -9.46
C HIS A 263 -14.24 0.77 -8.67
N PRO A 264 -15.43 0.15 -8.47
CA PRO A 264 -15.54 -1.30 -8.38
C PRO A 264 -15.44 -1.89 -9.81
N GLY A 265 -14.37 -2.64 -10.09
CA GLY A 265 -14.35 -3.57 -11.24
C GLY A 265 -13.10 -3.54 -12.11
N GLN A 266 -12.04 -4.19 -11.66
CA GLN A 266 -11.51 -5.42 -12.27
C GLN A 266 -10.33 -5.84 -11.40
N ASP A 267 -10.58 -6.79 -10.52
CA ASP A 267 -9.52 -7.51 -9.83
C ASP A 267 -8.66 -8.17 -10.92
N LEU A 268 -7.50 -7.59 -11.23
CA LEU A 268 -6.53 -8.15 -12.19
C LEU A 268 -5.89 -9.45 -11.67
N CYS A 269 -6.50 -10.10 -10.68
CA CYS A 269 -6.20 -11.43 -10.21
C CYS A 269 -7.47 -12.26 -9.97
N THR A 270 -8.41 -12.29 -10.92
CA THR A 270 -9.32 -13.45 -11.00
C THR A 270 -8.53 -14.66 -11.51
N ASN A 271 -8.34 -15.67 -10.67
CA ASN A 271 -8.01 -17.03 -11.08
C ASN A 271 -9.13 -17.63 -11.95
N GLY A 272 -9.26 -17.16 -13.19
CA GLY A 272 -10.02 -17.83 -14.26
C GLY A 272 -11.44 -18.28 -13.92
N THR A 273 -12.28 -17.44 -13.30
CA THR A 273 -13.73 -17.73 -13.27
C THR A 273 -14.56 -16.45 -13.31
N THR A 274 -15.20 -16.22 -14.44
CA THR A 274 -16.22 -15.19 -14.63
C THR A 274 -17.44 -15.54 -13.78
N ARG A 275 -17.87 -14.66 -12.87
CA ARG A 275 -19.26 -14.67 -12.37
C ARG A 275 -19.96 -13.43 -12.86
N THR A 276 -20.87 -13.64 -13.79
CA THR A 276 -21.83 -12.67 -14.31
C THR A 276 -22.74 -12.15 -13.20
N ALA A 277 -23.06 -10.86 -13.28
CA ALA A 277 -24.01 -10.18 -12.42
C ALA A 277 -25.45 -10.62 -12.77
N LEU A 278 -26.17 -11.16 -11.78
CA LEU A 278 -27.64 -11.12 -11.72
C LEU A 278 -28.05 -11.11 -10.23
N ASP A 279 -28.41 -9.90 -9.82
CA ASP A 279 -29.44 -9.44 -8.89
C ASP A 279 -29.89 -10.24 -7.65
N GLY A 280 -30.19 -9.47 -6.59
CA GLY A 280 -30.92 -9.90 -5.41
C GLY A 280 -30.54 -9.13 -4.15
N SER A 281 -31.26 -8.05 -3.84
CA SER A 281 -31.24 -7.37 -2.54
C SER A 281 -31.48 -8.37 -1.40
N ARG A 282 -30.57 -8.41 -0.41
CA ARG A 282 -30.72 -9.20 0.81
C ARG A 282 -31.01 -8.28 1.99
N THR A 283 -32.24 -8.31 2.47
CA THR A 283 -32.62 -7.69 3.75
C THR A 283 -32.33 -8.66 4.91
N PHE A 284 -31.68 -8.15 5.96
CA PHE A 284 -31.38 -8.87 7.19
C PHE A 284 -32.53 -8.70 8.19
N ALA A 285 -33.55 -9.58 8.10
CA ALA A 285 -34.49 -9.82 9.18
C ALA A 285 -34.59 -11.33 9.42
N PRO A 286 -34.69 -11.80 10.69
CA PRO A 286 -34.80 -13.23 10.98
C PRO A 286 -36.12 -13.77 10.45
N ARG A 287 -36.09 -14.90 9.72
CA ARG A 287 -37.31 -15.61 9.35
C ARG A 287 -37.90 -16.27 10.59
N VAL A 288 -39.14 -15.92 10.92
CA VAL A 288 -39.96 -16.66 11.88
C VAL A 288 -40.45 -17.92 11.17
N GLU A 289 -40.07 -19.09 11.67
CA GLU A 289 -40.66 -20.36 11.23
C GLU A 289 -42.10 -20.43 11.77
N VAL A 290 -43.08 -20.46 10.88
CA VAL A 290 -44.46 -20.78 11.23
C VAL A 290 -44.69 -22.24 10.87
N ASN A 291 -44.79 -23.08 11.90
CA ASN A 291 -45.28 -24.45 11.79
C ASN A 291 -46.76 -24.42 11.39
N GLY A 292 -47.10 -25.12 10.30
CA GLY A 292 -48.48 -25.36 9.88
C GLY A 292 -48.54 -26.50 8.86
N GLU A 293 -49.24 -27.57 9.23
CA GLU A 293 -49.50 -28.78 8.45
C GLU A 293 -50.20 -28.54 7.09
N PRO A 294 -50.16 -29.52 6.16
CA PRO A 294 -50.49 -29.28 4.75
C PRO A 294 -52.00 -29.25 4.49
N ALA A 295 -52.48 -28.18 3.84
CA ALA A 295 -53.81 -28.15 3.24
C ALA A 295 -53.78 -28.78 1.85
N GLN A 296 -54.72 -29.71 1.64
CA GLN A 296 -54.97 -30.44 0.40
C GLN A 296 -55.21 -29.52 -0.80
N VAL A 297 -54.56 -29.83 -1.93
CA VAL A 297 -54.90 -29.24 -3.23
C VAL A 297 -56.05 -30.04 -3.82
N ILE A 298 -57.25 -29.45 -3.82
CA ILE A 298 -58.37 -29.91 -4.62
C ILE A 298 -58.19 -29.34 -6.04
N SER A 299 -58.16 -30.23 -7.02
CA SER A 299 -58.17 -29.94 -8.45
C SER A 299 -59.50 -29.29 -8.87
N GLY A 300 -59.42 -28.18 -9.62
CA GLY A 300 -60.57 -27.59 -10.31
C GLY A 300 -60.16 -27.08 -11.69
N GLN A 301 -60.69 -27.73 -12.72
CA GLN A 301 -60.65 -27.29 -14.12
C GLN A 301 -61.72 -26.20 -14.38
N VAL A 302 -61.34 -25.30 -15.29
CA VAL A 302 -62.08 -24.30 -16.10
C VAL A 302 -63.34 -24.92 -16.75
N PRO A 303 -64.44 -24.18 -17.04
CA PRO A 303 -64.53 -22.89 -17.75
C PRO A 303 -64.62 -21.63 -16.88
#